data_AF-A0A6M9PRP7-F1
#
_entry.id   AF-A0A6M9PRP7-F1
#
_cell.length_a   1.000
_cell.length_b   1.000
_cell.length_c   1.000
_cell.angle_alpha   90.00
_cell.angle_beta   90.00
_cell.angle_gamma   90.00
#
_symmetry.space_group_name_H-M   'P 1'
#
loop_
_entity.id
_entity.type
_entity.pdbx_description
1 polymer ?
#
loop_
_entity_poly.entity_id
_entity_poly.type
_entity_poly.pdbx_seq_one_letter_code
_entity_poly.pdbx_strand_id
1 'polypeptide(L)'
;MRLTTKGRFAVTAMIDLALRETHGPVTLAGISQRQKISLSYLEQLFGKLRRFNIVESTRGPGGGYTLARPSNEVSVADIIVAVDEPLDATQCGGKGNCHTDEENHGRCMTHDLWSNLNLKMVEYLSSVTLRDLVQQQEGRGIVIQDMRPKKVKIEGAKAEKPAPVLAAKKEVAPKAPLVNSVFNLARQS
;
A
#
# COMPACT_ATOMS: atom_id res chain seq x y z
N MET A 1 -14.85 19.07 13.37
CA MET A 1 -13.99 17.87 13.23
C MET A 1 -14.31 16.93 14.37
N ARG A 2 -14.22 15.60 14.18
CA ARG A 2 -14.47 14.62 15.25
C ARG A 2 -13.26 13.72 15.42
N LEU A 3 -12.89 13.48 16.68
CA LEU A 3 -11.86 12.52 17.04
C LEU A 3 -12.53 11.20 17.38
N THR A 4 -12.52 10.29 16.41
CA THR A 4 -13.10 8.96 16.53
C THR A 4 -12.02 7.88 16.57
N THR A 5 -12.38 6.68 17.02
CA THR A 5 -11.48 5.51 16.92
C THR A 5 -11.06 5.24 15.48
N LYS A 6 -11.91 5.60 14.52
CA LYS A 6 -11.63 5.54 13.08
C LYS A 6 -10.45 6.43 12.68
N GLY A 7 -10.47 7.70 13.13
CA GLY A 7 -9.37 8.64 12.91
C GLY A 7 -8.05 8.11 13.48
N ARG A 8 -8.08 7.57 14.70
CA ARG A 8 -6.90 6.93 15.32
C ARG A 8 -6.34 5.80 14.45
N PHE A 9 -7.20 4.87 14.01
CA PHE A 9 -6.76 3.75 13.17
C PHE A 9 -6.22 4.20 11.81
N ALA A 10 -6.83 5.22 11.21
CA ALA A 10 -6.34 5.79 9.96
C ALA A 10 -4.95 6.40 10.12
N VAL A 11 -4.72 7.20 11.17
CA VAL A 11 -3.41 7.79 11.45
C VAL A 11 -2.37 6.70 11.72
N THR A 12 -2.68 5.69 12.53
CA THR A 12 -1.77 4.55 12.78
C THR A 12 -1.39 3.82 11.49
N ALA A 13 -2.35 3.56 10.61
CA ALA A 13 -2.09 2.88 9.34
C ALA A 13 -1.28 3.76 8.36
N MET A 14 -1.51 5.06 8.36
CA MET A 14 -0.75 6.02 7.54
C MET A 14 0.71 6.14 7.99
N ILE A 15 0.98 6.12 9.30
CA ILE A 15 2.36 6.08 9.83
C ILE A 15 3.05 4.78 9.37
N ASP A 16 2.38 3.64 9.49
CA ASP A 16 2.95 2.34 9.08
C ASP A 16 3.24 2.27 7.57
N LEU A 17 2.37 2.87 6.76
CA LEU A 17 2.58 3.06 5.32
C LEU A 17 3.84 3.92 5.05
N ALA A 18 3.89 5.12 5.62
CA ALA A 18 4.95 6.10 5.38
C ALA A 18 6.34 5.60 5.84
N LEU A 19 6.39 4.81 6.92
CA LEU A 19 7.64 4.18 7.39
C LEU A 19 8.22 3.14 6.41
N ARG A 20 7.41 2.60 5.48
CA ARG A 20 7.79 1.40 4.69
C ARG A 20 7.68 1.57 3.18
N GLU A 21 7.12 2.68 2.71
CA GLU A 21 6.93 2.95 1.28
C GLU A 21 8.26 3.17 0.52
N THR A 22 9.35 3.47 1.23
CA THR A 22 10.70 3.64 0.67
C THR A 22 11.21 2.40 -0.07
N HIS A 23 10.64 1.22 0.20
CA HIS A 23 10.96 -0.04 -0.48
C HIS A 23 9.85 -0.50 -1.45
N GLY A 24 8.94 0.40 -1.83
CA GLY A 24 7.83 0.14 -2.75
C GLY A 24 6.48 -0.01 -2.04
N PRO A 25 5.41 -0.29 -2.81
CA PRO A 25 4.03 -0.31 -2.31
C PRO A 25 3.82 -1.22 -1.11
N VAL A 26 3.02 -0.77 -0.15
CA VAL A 26 2.72 -1.49 1.09
C VAL A 26 1.34 -2.14 1.00
N THR A 27 1.26 -3.45 1.26
CA THR A 27 -0.02 -4.18 1.23
C THR A 27 -0.84 -3.92 2.49
N LEU A 28 -2.17 -3.79 2.34
CA LEU A 28 -3.08 -3.70 3.49
C LEU A 28 -3.03 -4.95 4.37
N ALA A 29 -2.80 -6.13 3.78
CA ALA A 29 -2.59 -7.36 4.54
C ALA A 29 -1.38 -7.24 5.49
N GLY A 30 -0.27 -6.64 5.02
CA GLY A 30 0.89 -6.38 5.86
C GLY A 30 0.60 -5.40 6.99
N ILE A 31 -0.11 -4.31 6.71
CA ILE A 31 -0.54 -3.33 7.72
C ILE A 31 -1.46 -4.00 8.75
N SER A 32 -2.42 -4.79 8.29
CA SER A 32 -3.37 -5.54 9.14
C SER A 32 -2.65 -6.41 10.17
N GLN A 33 -1.65 -7.19 9.73
CA GLN A 33 -0.89 -8.08 10.62
C GLN A 33 -0.07 -7.33 11.67
N ARG A 34 0.55 -6.20 11.31
CA ARG A 34 1.39 -5.39 12.19
C ARG A 34 0.58 -4.59 13.20
N GLN A 35 -0.46 -3.92 12.71
CA GLN A 35 -1.25 -2.97 13.51
C GLN A 35 -2.44 -3.64 14.21
N LYS A 36 -2.70 -4.94 13.96
CA LYS A 36 -3.83 -5.70 14.51
C LYS A 36 -5.19 -5.06 14.18
N ILE A 37 -5.30 -4.52 12.97
CA ILE A 37 -6.53 -3.94 12.41
C ILE A 37 -7.05 -4.90 11.34
N SER A 38 -8.35 -5.17 11.28
CA SER A 38 -8.90 -6.07 10.27
C SER A 38 -8.67 -5.54 8.84
N LEU A 39 -8.39 -6.46 7.92
CA LEU A 39 -8.15 -6.12 6.51
C LEU A 39 -9.35 -5.38 5.89
N SER A 40 -10.56 -5.87 6.14
CA SER A 40 -11.80 -5.25 5.64
C SER A 40 -11.97 -3.81 6.13
N TYR A 41 -11.57 -3.51 7.36
CA TYR A 41 -11.65 -2.15 7.89
C TYR A 41 -10.60 -1.25 7.24
N LEU A 42 -9.38 -1.74 7.05
CA LEU A 42 -8.34 -1.00 6.33
C LEU A 42 -8.77 -0.70 4.88
N GLU A 43 -9.42 -1.63 4.19
CA GLU A 43 -9.95 -1.39 2.84
C GLU A 43 -10.96 -0.24 2.82
N GLN A 44 -11.84 -0.14 3.82
CA GLN A 44 -12.76 0.98 3.94
C GLN A 44 -12.03 2.31 4.20
N LEU A 45 -11.04 2.31 5.10
CA LEU A 45 -10.25 3.52 5.41
C LEU A 45 -9.46 3.99 4.19
N PHE A 46 -8.70 3.10 3.56
CA PHE A 46 -7.85 3.42 2.41
C PHE A 46 -8.67 3.74 1.16
N GLY A 47 -9.86 3.17 1.03
CA GLY A 47 -10.82 3.59 0.01
C GLY A 47 -11.20 5.07 0.14
N LYS A 48 -11.39 5.57 1.37
CA LYS A 48 -11.66 7.00 1.61
C LYS A 48 -10.41 7.86 1.42
N LEU A 49 -9.28 7.47 2.00
CA LEU A 49 -8.00 8.19 1.85
C LEU A 49 -7.59 8.36 0.38
N ARG A 50 -7.87 7.35 -0.45
CA ARG A 50 -7.64 7.41 -1.89
C ARG A 50 -8.54 8.43 -2.59
N ARG A 51 -9.81 8.53 -2.21
CA ARG A 51 -10.75 9.53 -2.78
C ARG A 51 -10.31 10.97 -2.49
N PHE A 52 -9.63 11.19 -1.37
CA PHE A 52 -9.08 12.48 -0.98
C PHE A 52 -7.63 12.71 -1.48
N ASN A 53 -7.13 11.86 -2.39
CA ASN A 53 -5.76 11.96 -2.93
C ASN A 53 -4.68 12.02 -1.84
N ILE A 54 -4.85 11.24 -0.77
CA ILE A 54 -3.83 11.07 0.28
C ILE A 54 -2.96 9.84 -0.03
N VAL A 55 -3.55 8.79 -0.59
CA VAL A 55 -2.87 7.55 -0.97
C VAL A 55 -3.20 7.15 -2.41
N GLU A 56 -2.26 6.48 -3.06
CA GLU A 56 -2.43 5.85 -4.36
C GLU A 56 -2.45 4.33 -4.22
N SER A 57 -3.15 3.65 -5.12
CA SER A 57 -3.22 2.19 -5.16
C SER A 57 -2.56 1.64 -6.41
N THR A 58 -1.56 0.78 -6.24
CA THR A 58 -0.93 0.02 -7.33
C THR A 58 -1.51 -1.39 -7.38
N ARG A 59 -2.01 -1.81 -8.55
CA ARG A 59 -2.58 -3.16 -8.75
C ARG A 59 -1.52 -4.16 -9.22
N GLY A 60 -1.81 -5.45 -9.03
CA GLY A 60 -0.98 -6.56 -9.52
C GLY A 60 -0.12 -7.23 -8.43
N PRO A 61 0.66 -8.27 -8.80
CA PRO A 61 1.54 -8.96 -7.86
C PRO A 61 2.58 -8.01 -7.25
N GLY A 62 2.60 -7.88 -5.93
CA GLY A 62 3.46 -6.91 -5.23
C GLY A 62 2.90 -5.48 -5.23
N GLY A 63 1.65 -5.29 -5.67
CA GLY A 63 0.93 -4.04 -5.52
C GLY A 63 0.55 -3.74 -4.07
N GLY A 64 -0.10 -2.59 -3.85
CA GLY A 64 -0.39 -2.08 -2.52
C GLY A 64 -0.72 -0.60 -2.57
N TYR A 65 -0.43 0.10 -1.49
CA TYR A 65 -0.62 1.54 -1.38
C TYR A 65 0.71 2.27 -1.22
N THR A 66 0.74 3.51 -1.67
CA THR A 66 1.83 4.50 -1.51
C THR A 66 1.20 5.85 -1.16
N LEU A 67 1.99 6.79 -0.61
CA LEU A 67 1.49 8.16 -0.46
C LEU A 67 1.29 8.81 -1.84
N ALA A 68 0.17 9.52 -1.99
CA ALA A 68 -0.12 10.31 -3.18
C ALA A 68 0.58 11.69 -3.14
N ARG A 69 0.88 12.17 -1.93
CA ARG A 69 1.49 13.46 -1.65
C ARG A 69 2.66 13.27 -0.67
N PRO A 70 3.68 14.13 -0.71
CA PRO A 70 4.78 14.09 0.25
C PRO A 70 4.29 14.07 1.71
N SER A 71 4.95 13.30 2.58
CA SER A 71 4.52 13.13 3.99
C SER A 71 4.58 14.42 4.82
N ASN A 72 5.32 15.43 4.37
CA ASN A 72 5.36 16.78 4.95
C ASN A 72 4.17 17.66 4.53
N GLU A 73 3.41 17.28 3.51
CA GLU A 73 2.22 18.00 3.04
C GLU A 73 0.91 17.38 3.53
N VAL A 74 0.99 16.19 4.15
CA VAL A 74 -0.18 15.49 4.70
C VAL A 74 -0.26 15.79 6.19
N SER A 75 -1.27 16.57 6.58
CA SER A 75 -1.54 16.85 8.00
C SER A 75 -2.33 15.73 8.67
N VAL A 76 -2.29 15.66 10.01
CA VAL A 76 -3.16 14.74 10.77
C VAL A 76 -4.63 15.11 10.57
N ALA A 77 -4.94 16.41 10.46
CA ALA A 77 -6.29 16.87 10.14
C ALA A 77 -6.77 16.33 8.79
N ASP A 78 -5.94 16.32 7.75
CA ASP A 78 -6.29 15.78 6.42
C ASP A 78 -6.71 14.31 6.52
N ILE A 79 -5.94 13.50 7.25
CA ILE A 79 -6.20 12.07 7.43
C ILE A 79 -7.54 11.86 8.13
N ILE A 80 -7.80 12.60 9.21
CA ILE A 80 -9.03 12.47 10.00
C ILE A 80 -10.24 12.91 9.18
N VAL A 81 -10.16 14.08 8.52
CA VAL A 81 -11.23 14.62 7.68
C VAL A 81 -11.55 13.68 6.52
N ALA A 82 -10.54 13.04 5.91
CA ALA A 82 -10.76 12.11 4.81
C ALA A 82 -11.51 10.84 5.24
N VAL A 83 -11.26 10.32 6.44
CA VAL A 83 -11.89 9.06 6.88
C VAL A 83 -13.23 9.26 7.57
N ASP A 84 -13.43 10.39 8.25
CA ASP A 84 -14.71 10.71 8.86
C ASP A 84 -15.75 11.16 7.84
N GLU A 85 -17.00 10.86 8.11
CA GLU A 85 -18.13 11.50 7.40
C GLU A 85 -18.49 12.81 8.10
N PRO A 86 -18.96 13.82 7.36
CA PRO A 86 -19.46 15.06 7.95
C PRO A 86 -20.75 14.75 8.73
N LEU A 87 -20.60 14.30 9.97
CA LEU A 87 -21.68 14.17 10.94
C LEU A 87 -21.45 15.21 12.02
N ASP A 88 -22.23 16.28 11.94
CA ASP A 88 -22.17 17.38 12.89
C ASP A 88 -22.69 16.94 14.26
N ALA A 89 -21.80 16.92 15.25
CA ALA A 89 -22.13 16.56 16.63
C ALA A 89 -22.88 17.67 17.38
N THR A 90 -22.83 18.91 16.87
CA THR A 90 -23.45 20.08 17.51
C THR A 90 -24.82 20.42 16.93
N GLN A 91 -25.26 19.71 15.88
CA GLN A 91 -26.41 20.04 15.02
C GLN A 91 -26.38 21.45 14.39
N CYS A 92 -25.37 22.29 14.69
CA CYS A 92 -25.14 23.59 14.06
C CYS A 92 -23.79 23.78 13.37
N GLY A 93 -22.85 22.85 13.45
CA GLY A 93 -21.62 22.83 12.65
C GLY A 93 -20.74 24.06 12.81
N GLY A 94 -20.85 24.77 13.93
CA GLY A 94 -20.19 26.07 14.14
C GLY A 94 -20.84 27.26 13.42
N LYS A 95 -22.00 27.08 12.78
CA LYS A 95 -22.73 28.13 12.03
C LYS A 95 -23.70 28.95 12.89
N GLY A 96 -23.87 28.58 14.16
CA GLY A 96 -24.70 29.31 15.11
C GLY A 96 -26.21 29.12 14.95
N ASN A 97 -26.64 28.18 14.11
CA ASN A 97 -28.03 27.78 13.91
C ASN A 97 -28.43 26.59 14.81
N CYS A 98 -28.09 26.67 16.09
CA CYS A 98 -28.20 25.52 17.01
C CYS A 98 -29.63 25.26 17.51
N HIS A 99 -30.58 26.12 17.13
CA HIS A 99 -32.01 25.96 17.35
C HIS A 99 -32.72 25.94 15.98
N THR A 100 -33.58 24.93 15.77
CA THR A 100 -34.35 24.72 14.52
C THR A 100 -35.77 25.29 14.57
N ASP A 101 -36.11 26.03 15.63
CA ASP A 101 -37.44 26.60 15.78
C ASP A 101 -37.54 27.91 14.96
N GLU A 102 -38.62 28.06 14.20
CA GLU A 102 -38.84 29.13 13.21
C GLU A 102 -38.77 30.56 13.79
N GLU A 103 -38.93 30.70 15.11
CA GLU A 103 -38.91 32.01 15.80
C GLU A 103 -37.58 32.33 16.49
N ASN A 104 -36.65 31.39 16.59
CA ASN A 104 -35.42 31.59 17.36
C ASN A 104 -34.20 30.97 16.68
N HIS A 105 -33.66 31.69 15.68
CA HIS A 105 -32.41 31.33 14.99
C HIS A 105 -31.17 31.69 15.83
N GLY A 106 -31.13 31.21 17.07
CA GLY A 106 -30.13 31.57 18.07
C GLY A 106 -28.94 30.62 18.12
N ARG A 107 -27.77 31.16 18.51
CA ARG A 107 -26.63 30.36 18.99
C ARG A 107 -27.03 29.67 20.29
N CYS A 108 -26.70 28.39 20.46
CA CYS A 108 -26.90 27.74 21.76
C CYS A 108 -26.01 28.39 22.83
N MET A 109 -26.40 28.29 24.10
CA MET A 109 -25.68 28.89 25.23
C MET A 109 -24.20 28.50 25.31
N THR A 110 -23.84 27.33 24.76
CA THR A 110 -22.46 26.79 24.78
C THR A 110 -21.75 26.92 23.42
N HIS A 111 -22.35 27.61 22.44
CA HIS A 111 -21.86 27.64 21.06
C HIS A 111 -20.41 28.12 20.94
N ASP A 112 -20.09 29.27 21.53
CA ASP A 112 -18.76 29.86 21.40
C ASP A 112 -17.71 28.99 22.10
N LEU A 113 -18.04 28.35 23.23
CA LEU A 113 -17.14 27.41 23.92
C LEU A 113 -16.76 26.23 23.02
N TRP A 114 -17.75 25.55 22.44
CA TRP A 114 -17.51 24.37 21.59
C TRP A 114 -16.87 24.74 20.25
N SER A 115 -17.25 25.87 19.66
CA SER A 115 -16.67 26.35 18.41
C SER A 115 -15.19 26.71 18.60
N ASN A 116 -14.86 27.42 19.68
CA ASN A 116 -13.47 27.75 20.01
C ASN A 116 -12.63 26.51 20.29
N LEU A 117 -13.17 25.51 21.01
CA LEU A 117 -12.49 24.24 21.22
C LEU A 117 -12.22 23.52 19.90
N ASN A 118 -13.23 23.43 19.02
CA ASN A 118 -13.07 22.79 17.72
C ASN A 118 -12.05 23.51 16.84
N LEU A 119 -12.02 24.85 16.86
CA LEU A 119 -10.99 25.63 16.16
C LEU A 119 -9.59 25.30 16.66
N LYS A 120 -9.38 25.28 17.98
CA LYS A 120 -8.09 24.94 18.58
C LYS A 120 -7.65 23.50 18.28
N MET A 121 -8.58 22.56 18.28
CA MET A 121 -8.29 21.17 17.89
C MET A 121 -7.86 21.08 16.41
N VAL A 122 -8.59 21.74 15.50
CA VAL A 122 -8.25 21.73 14.06
C VAL A 122 -6.90 22.40 13.84
N GLU A 123 -6.64 23.54 14.48
CA GLU A 123 -5.37 24.27 14.39
C GLU A 123 -4.20 23.37 14.80
N TYR A 124 -4.30 22.69 15.95
CA TYR A 124 -3.27 21.78 16.41
C TYR A 124 -3.08 20.59 15.46
N LEU A 125 -4.14 19.89 15.06
CA LEU A 125 -4.01 18.72 14.17
C LEU A 125 -3.55 19.07 12.75
N SER A 126 -3.79 20.32 12.30
CA SER A 126 -3.28 20.82 11.03
C SER A 126 -1.80 21.17 11.10
N SER A 127 -1.30 21.56 12.28
CA SER A 127 0.12 21.86 12.51
C SER A 127 1.03 20.63 12.57
N VAL A 128 0.47 19.44 12.77
CA VAL A 128 1.22 18.18 12.85
C VAL A 128 1.14 17.44 11.52
N THR A 129 2.29 17.16 10.91
CA THR A 129 2.38 16.43 9.64
C THR A 129 2.62 14.93 9.85
N LEU A 130 2.32 14.14 8.83
CA LEU A 130 2.64 12.70 8.82
C LEU A 130 4.16 12.48 8.96
N ARG A 131 4.97 13.36 8.35
CA ARG A 131 6.44 13.33 8.50
C ARG A 131 6.88 13.48 9.96
N ASP A 132 6.29 14.42 10.70
CA ASP A 132 6.65 14.64 12.11
C ASP A 132 6.39 13.38 12.94
N LEU A 133 5.27 12.71 12.67
CA LEU A 133 4.91 11.46 13.35
C LEU A 133 5.86 10.31 13.00
N VAL A 134 6.27 10.21 11.73
CA VAL A 134 7.26 9.22 11.26
C VAL A 134 8.61 9.45 11.96
N GLN A 135 9.11 10.68 11.95
CA GLN A 135 10.38 11.05 12.60
C GLN A 135 10.35 10.77 14.10
N GLN A 136 9.21 11.00 14.76
CA GLN A 136 9.04 10.66 16.17
C GLN A 136 9.11 9.16 16.43
N GLN A 137 8.63 8.31 15.51
CA GLN A 137 8.75 6.85 15.63
C GLN A 137 10.20 6.37 15.43
N GLU A 138 10.91 6.94 14.46
CA GLU A 138 12.31 6.63 14.21
C GLU A 138 13.20 7.01 15.41
N GLY A 139 12.99 8.20 15.98
CA GLY A 139 13.71 8.67 17.17
C GLY A 139 13.45 7.85 18.43
N ARG A 140 12.36 7.08 18.48
CA ARG A 140 12.04 6.14 19.59
C ARG A 140 12.67 4.75 19.40
N GLY A 141 13.41 4.53 18.33
CA GLY A 141 14.11 3.27 18.09
C GLY A 141 13.19 2.13 17.64
N ILE A 142 12.10 2.42 16.94
CA ILE A 142 11.32 1.36 16.27
C ILE A 142 12.19 0.77 15.16
N VAL A 143 12.84 -0.36 15.47
CA VAL A 143 13.56 -1.17 14.50
C VAL A 143 12.54 -1.71 13.52
N ILE A 144 12.48 -1.11 12.32
CA ILE A 144 11.66 -1.60 11.22
C ILE A 144 12.27 -2.93 10.75
N GLN A 145 11.89 -4.04 11.40
CA GLN A 145 12.12 -5.35 10.82
C GLN A 145 11.16 -5.47 9.63
N ASP A 146 11.69 -5.19 8.44
CA ASP A 146 11.00 -5.43 7.20
C ASP A 146 11.04 -6.93 6.90
N MET A 147 9.99 -7.65 7.30
CA MET A 147 9.86 -9.10 7.07
C MET A 147 9.51 -9.45 5.62
N ARG A 148 9.58 -8.50 4.67
CA ARG A 148 9.41 -8.79 3.25
C ARG A 148 10.59 -9.63 2.76
N PRO A 149 10.36 -10.79 2.10
CA PRO A 149 11.44 -11.53 1.47
C PRO A 149 12.04 -10.65 0.36
N LYS A 150 13.30 -10.25 0.55
CA LYS A 150 14.06 -9.52 -0.46
C LYS A 150 14.16 -10.45 -1.68
N LYS A 151 13.44 -10.15 -2.77
CA LYS A 151 13.68 -10.82 -4.05
C LYS A 151 15.10 -10.45 -4.47
N VAL A 152 16.07 -11.30 -4.15
CA VAL A 152 17.40 -11.24 -4.73
C VAL A 152 17.18 -11.41 -6.23
N LYS A 153 17.45 -10.36 -7.02
CA LYS A 153 17.67 -10.53 -8.45
C LYS A 153 18.87 -11.47 -8.56
N ILE A 154 18.61 -12.74 -8.81
CA ILE A 154 19.61 -13.61 -9.40
C ILE A 154 19.78 -13.01 -10.80
N GLU A 155 20.81 -12.19 -10.96
CA GLU A 155 21.30 -11.84 -12.29
C GLU A 155 21.55 -13.17 -12.98
N GLY A 156 20.71 -13.48 -13.96
CA GLY A 156 20.81 -14.71 -14.71
C GLY A 156 22.21 -14.79 -15.27
N ALA A 157 22.98 -15.77 -14.80
CA ALA A 157 24.20 -16.18 -15.45
C ALA A 157 23.82 -16.44 -16.91
N LYS A 158 24.28 -15.54 -17.78
CA LYS A 158 24.13 -15.61 -19.23
C LYS A 158 24.64 -16.99 -19.65
N ALA A 159 23.72 -17.88 -19.99
CA ALA A 159 24.04 -19.16 -20.58
C ALA A 159 24.74 -18.89 -21.92
N GLU A 160 26.07 -18.94 -21.89
CA GLU A 160 26.89 -18.91 -23.08
C GLU A 160 26.62 -20.22 -23.84
N LYS A 161 26.01 -20.09 -25.03
CA LYS A 161 25.75 -21.22 -25.92
C LYS A 161 27.09 -21.91 -26.23
N PRO A 162 27.22 -23.24 -26.08
CA PRO A 162 28.43 -23.91 -26.51
C PRO A 162 28.59 -23.77 -28.02
N ALA A 163 29.82 -23.41 -28.43
CA ALA A 163 30.24 -23.30 -29.81
C ALA A 163 30.10 -24.65 -30.55
N PRO A 164 29.86 -24.65 -31.88
CA PRO A 164 29.75 -25.87 -32.65
C PRO A 164 31.10 -26.59 -32.68
N VAL A 165 31.09 -27.87 -32.30
CA VAL A 165 32.26 -28.75 -32.38
C VAL A 165 32.69 -28.89 -33.84
N LEU A 166 33.91 -28.45 -34.14
CA LEU A 166 34.56 -28.63 -35.43
C LEU A 166 34.72 -30.12 -35.75
N ALA A 167 34.25 -30.50 -36.93
CA ALA A 167 34.42 -31.82 -37.52
C ALA A 167 35.90 -32.14 -37.77
N ALA A 168 36.39 -33.23 -37.19
CA ALA A 168 37.65 -33.84 -37.56
C ALA A 168 37.41 -34.92 -38.63
N LYS A 169 38.01 -34.73 -39.82
CA LYS A 169 38.37 -35.82 -40.77
C LYS A 169 39.62 -36.50 -40.17
N LYS A 170 39.94 -37.79 -40.31
CA LYS A 170 39.97 -38.72 -41.46
C LYS A 170 40.33 -40.11 -40.88
N GLU A 171 39.90 -41.25 -41.44
CA GLU A 171 40.77 -42.23 -42.12
C GLU A 171 39.95 -43.46 -42.60
N VAL A 172 40.51 -44.21 -43.56
CA VAL A 172 39.83 -45.08 -44.53
C VAL A 172 40.23 -46.56 -44.38
N ALA A 173 39.21 -47.45 -44.41
CA ALA A 173 39.17 -48.87 -44.87
C ALA A 173 39.96 -49.97 -44.09
N PRO A 174 39.61 -51.28 -44.20
CA PRO A 174 38.73 -51.93 -45.19
C PRO A 174 37.59 -52.84 -44.64
N LYS A 175 36.73 -53.28 -45.57
CA LYS A 175 35.57 -54.17 -45.39
C LYS A 175 35.98 -55.65 -45.35
N ALA A 176 35.23 -56.45 -44.59
CA ALA A 176 35.09 -57.90 -44.74
C ALA A 176 33.64 -58.32 -44.40
N PRO A 177 33.12 -59.45 -44.94
CA PRO A 177 31.80 -59.44 -45.58
C PRO A 177 30.66 -60.15 -44.85
N LEU A 178 29.46 -59.65 -45.17
CA LEU A 178 28.15 -60.29 -45.39
C LEU A 178 27.94 -61.75 -44.94
N VAL A 179 26.92 -62.00 -44.10
CA VAL A 179 25.92 -63.04 -44.41
C VAL A 179 24.57 -62.83 -43.70
N ASN A 180 23.52 -62.85 -44.52
CA ASN A 180 22.17 -63.41 -44.35
C ASN A 180 21.21 -62.86 -43.28
N SER A 181 20.02 -62.37 -43.60
CA SER A 181 18.90 -62.85 -44.46
C SER A 181 17.71 -63.18 -43.55
N VAL A 182 16.51 -63.12 -44.13
CA VAL A 182 15.18 -63.41 -43.57
C VAL A 182 14.47 -62.16 -43.05
N PHE A 183 14.00 -61.32 -43.96
CA PHE A 183 12.65 -60.72 -43.90
C PHE A 183 12.44 -59.90 -45.18
N ASN A 184 11.93 -60.56 -46.22
CA ASN A 184 11.18 -59.90 -47.28
C ASN A 184 10.25 -60.94 -47.90
N LEU A 185 8.97 -60.87 -47.51
CA LEU A 185 7.88 -61.61 -48.09
C LEU A 185 6.67 -60.66 -48.13
N ALA A 186 6.36 -60.09 -49.30
CA ALA A 186 5.00 -59.73 -49.71
C ALA A 186 4.97 -59.13 -51.14
N ARG A 187 4.19 -59.81 -52.02
CA ARG A 187 3.56 -59.37 -53.29
C ARG A 187 4.51 -59.27 -54.50
N GLN A 188 4.57 -60.21 -55.46
CA GLN A 188 3.54 -60.79 -56.35
C GLN A 188 2.66 -59.77 -57.07
N SER A 189 3.09 -59.36 -58.28
CA SER A 189 2.39 -59.51 -59.57
C SER A 189 3.40 -59.28 -60.70
#